data_AF-A0A0F4GMM7-F1
#
_entry.id   AF-A0A0F4GMM7-F1
#
_cell.length_a   1.000
_cell.length_b   1.000
_cell.length_c   1.000
_cell.angle_alpha   90.00
_cell.angle_beta   90.00
_cell.angle_gamma   90.00
#
_symmetry.space_group_name_H-M   'P 1'
#
loop_
_entity.id
_entity.type
_entity.pdbx_description
1 polymer ?
#
loop_
_entity_poly.entity_id
_entity_poly.type
_entity_poly.pdbx_seq_one_letter_code
_entity_poly.pdbx_strand_id
1 'polypeptide(L)'
;MKFLHTASVVAFALSAAVSAAGQWTFTDGSLSLAQKGSEATKHKLEAGGNPSAVTISSADTLKIALTAKDGKTGKRPHQAFLTLQDPAAGLEESFAFNVRENGKAKLDISHKDLPFQFLSGAQPLKAFIVLGSFGSSTPFKEMNFDINIVPDASSPKANQPRPERYESKPEIHHIFKDDPKSPPKAISLVFTLAVLVSLPALFGAWLLLGGNLGHLGKAFGAKPVAHGLFFGSIIAIEAVFALYYASWNLFQTLPVACVLGVVAFVSGSRALTEVQERRLTGQR
;
A
#
# COMPACT_ATOMS: atom_id res chain seq x y z
N MET A 1 61.07 4.37 67.32
CA MET A 1 61.09 5.23 66.13
C MET A 1 60.09 4.75 65.07
N LYS A 2 58.78 4.97 65.27
CA LYS A 2 57.73 4.76 64.24
C LYS A 2 56.45 5.54 64.61
N PHE A 3 56.47 6.87 64.59
CA PHE A 3 55.25 7.71 64.76
C PHE A 3 55.33 9.07 64.05
N LEU A 4 56.18 9.22 63.03
CA LEU A 4 56.48 10.53 62.42
C LEU A 4 56.16 10.66 60.93
N HIS A 5 55.53 9.65 60.30
CA HIS A 5 55.24 9.67 58.85
C HIS A 5 53.76 9.79 58.48
N THR A 6 52.84 9.90 59.45
CA THR A 6 51.39 10.03 59.17
C THR A 6 50.85 11.46 59.32
N ALA A 7 51.68 12.43 59.72
CA ALA A 7 51.25 13.82 59.93
C ALA A 7 51.45 14.74 58.70
N SER A 8 52.17 14.30 57.66
CA SER A 8 52.52 15.13 56.49
C SER A 8 51.50 15.11 55.35
N VAL A 9 50.41 14.35 55.45
CA VAL A 9 49.36 14.29 54.41
C VAL A 9 48.16 15.20 54.72
N VAL A 10 48.08 15.78 55.92
CA VAL A 10 46.92 16.60 56.34
C VAL A 10 47.11 18.11 56.06
N ALA A 11 48.32 18.57 55.72
CA ALA A 11 48.62 20.01 55.61
C ALA A 11 48.46 20.63 54.21
N PHE A 12 48.04 19.90 53.18
CA PHE A 12 47.86 20.44 51.81
C PHE A 12 46.40 20.58 51.36
N ALA A 13 45.44 20.53 52.29
CA ALA A 13 44.01 20.58 52.00
C ALA A 13 43.32 21.93 52.30
N LEU A 14 44.07 23.02 52.48
CA LEU A 14 43.51 24.34 52.83
C LEU A 14 44.11 25.48 52.00
N SER A 15 43.92 25.42 50.68
CA SER A 15 43.87 26.62 49.83
C SER A 15 43.29 26.31 48.45
N ALA A 16 42.16 25.61 48.39
CA ALA A 16 41.28 25.74 47.24
C ALA A 16 40.35 26.92 47.54
N ALA A 17 40.80 28.12 47.17
CA ALA A 17 39.88 29.24 47.01
C ALA A 17 38.78 28.76 46.07
N VAL A 18 37.58 28.59 46.61
CA VAL A 18 36.37 28.37 45.82
C VAL A 18 36.15 29.67 45.07
N SER A 19 36.86 29.84 43.95
CA SER A 19 36.48 30.78 42.92
C SER A 19 35.06 30.40 42.54
N ALA A 20 34.11 31.26 42.88
CA ALA A 20 32.71 31.09 42.50
C ALA A 20 32.69 30.70 41.01
N ALA A 21 32.33 29.44 40.74
CA ALA A 21 32.24 28.94 39.39
C ALA A 21 31.24 29.84 38.66
N GLY A 22 31.72 30.55 37.63
CA GLY A 22 30.85 31.40 36.82
C GLY A 22 29.76 30.54 36.21
N GLN A 23 28.52 31.00 36.23
CA GLN A 23 27.46 30.37 35.46
C GLN A 23 27.35 31.09 34.12
N TRP A 24 27.36 30.32 33.02
CA TRP A 24 27.03 30.89 31.73
C TRP A 24 25.54 31.26 31.71
N THR A 25 25.25 32.47 31.25
CA THR A 25 23.88 32.98 31.08
C THR A 25 23.89 34.01 29.94
N PHE A 26 22.73 34.52 29.55
CA PHE A 26 22.63 35.60 28.58
C PHE A 26 21.73 36.73 29.08
N THR A 27 22.04 37.96 28.65
CA THR A 27 21.18 39.13 28.87
C THR A 27 20.89 39.82 27.55
N ASP A 28 19.83 40.63 27.54
CA ASP A 28 19.37 41.36 26.35
C ASP A 28 19.08 40.43 25.16
N GLY A 29 18.46 39.28 25.45
CA GLY A 29 17.98 38.38 24.42
C GLY A 29 16.82 39.03 23.66
N SER A 30 16.95 39.13 22.35
CA SER A 30 15.88 39.57 21.45
C SER A 30 15.73 38.58 20.31
N LEU A 31 14.51 38.09 20.12
CA LEU A 31 14.08 37.32 18.98
C LEU A 31 13.30 38.26 18.06
N SER A 32 13.69 38.36 16.81
CA SER A 32 13.01 39.20 15.82
C SER A 32 12.69 38.39 14.57
N LEU A 33 11.43 38.44 14.17
CA LEU A 33 10.97 37.90 12.89
C LEU A 33 11.07 39.01 11.86
N ALA A 34 11.97 38.88 10.89
CA ALA A 34 12.15 39.85 9.82
C ALA A 34 11.56 39.31 8.51
N GLN A 35 10.45 39.91 8.06
CA GLN A 35 9.88 39.68 6.73
C GLN A 35 10.40 40.75 5.77
N LYS A 36 10.71 40.40 4.52
CA LYS A 36 11.22 41.34 3.52
C LYS A 36 10.14 42.38 3.17
N GLY A 37 10.14 43.52 3.86
CA GLY A 37 9.23 44.66 3.63
C GLY A 37 8.23 44.97 4.76
N SER A 38 8.31 44.33 5.94
CA SER A 38 7.42 44.60 7.09
C SER A 38 8.21 44.86 8.38
N GLU A 39 7.59 45.52 9.37
CA GLU A 39 8.20 45.79 10.69
C GLU A 39 8.45 44.47 11.45
N ALA A 40 9.67 44.33 12.00
CA ALA A 40 10.07 43.10 12.68
C ALA A 40 9.40 42.96 14.05
N THR A 41 8.62 41.89 14.26
CA THR A 41 8.04 41.56 15.56
C THR A 41 9.14 41.14 16.52
N LYS A 42 9.35 41.91 17.60
CA LYS A 42 10.40 41.65 18.60
C LYS A 42 9.81 40.98 19.83
N HIS A 43 10.31 39.79 20.15
CA HIS A 43 10.07 39.09 21.41
C HIS A 43 11.33 39.20 22.28
N LYS A 44 11.16 39.58 23.55
CA LYS A 44 12.24 39.60 24.52
C LYS A 44 12.48 38.17 25.03
N LEU A 45 13.72 37.71 24.98
CA LEU A 45 14.14 36.43 25.53
C LEU A 45 14.85 36.68 26.86
N GLU A 46 14.40 35.99 27.91
CA GLU A 46 15.00 36.03 29.24
C GLU A 46 15.51 34.62 29.61
N ALA A 47 16.65 34.56 30.30
CA ALA A 47 17.16 33.29 30.84
C ALA A 47 16.26 32.83 32.00
N GLY A 48 15.80 31.58 31.98
CA GLY A 48 14.82 31.05 32.94
C GLY A 48 13.36 31.50 32.76
N GLY A 49 13.02 32.18 31.66
CA GLY A 49 11.64 32.59 31.35
C GLY A 49 10.78 31.46 30.77
N ASN A 50 9.45 31.60 30.84
CA ASN A 50 8.54 30.64 30.21
C ASN A 50 8.70 30.66 28.68
N PRO A 51 8.69 29.49 28.01
CA PRO A 51 8.86 29.40 26.56
C PRO A 51 7.70 30.07 25.84
N SER A 52 7.99 31.08 25.02
CA SER A 52 7.02 31.70 24.12
C SER A 52 6.94 30.93 22.81
N ALA A 53 5.74 30.71 22.28
CA ALA A 53 5.57 30.12 20.95
C ALA A 53 5.74 31.19 19.86
N VAL A 54 6.56 30.91 18.85
CA VAL A 54 6.88 31.78 17.72
C VAL A 54 6.53 31.05 16.42
N THR A 55 5.75 31.69 15.56
CA THR A 55 5.37 31.12 14.26
C THR A 55 6.27 31.67 13.15
N ILE A 56 6.86 30.80 12.34
CA ILE A 56 7.72 31.16 11.20
C ILE A 56 7.02 30.74 9.91
N SER A 57 6.83 31.69 8.98
CA SER A 57 6.34 31.43 7.63
C SER A 57 7.49 31.34 6.61
N SER A 58 7.22 30.89 5.38
CA SER A 58 8.24 30.67 4.35
C SER A 58 9.01 31.92 3.91
N ALA A 59 8.47 33.12 4.18
CA ALA A 59 9.09 34.41 3.84
C ALA A 59 9.89 35.04 5.00
N ASP A 60 9.85 34.43 6.20
CA ASP A 60 10.41 35.01 7.41
C ASP A 60 11.87 34.57 7.65
N THR A 61 12.67 35.50 8.16
CA THR A 61 14.00 35.19 8.71
C THR A 61 13.98 35.41 10.21
N LEU A 62 14.30 34.36 10.96
CA LEU A 62 14.44 34.39 12.41
C LEU A 62 15.81 34.97 12.77
N LYS A 63 15.83 36.14 13.39
CA LYS A 63 17.05 36.80 13.86
C LYS A 63 17.08 36.82 15.38
N ILE A 64 18.08 36.17 15.95
CA ILE A 64 18.29 36.08 17.39
C ILE A 64 19.55 36.86 17.73
N ALA A 65 19.44 37.81 18.65
CA ALA A 65 20.56 38.52 19.23
C ALA A 65 20.53 38.34 20.74
N LEU A 66 21.68 38.03 21.34
CA LEU A 66 21.83 37.88 22.79
C LEU A 66 23.24 38.30 23.22
N THR A 67 23.42 38.65 24.49
CA THR A 67 24.74 38.94 25.05
C THR A 67 25.11 37.86 26.05
N ALA A 68 26.04 36.97 25.68
CA ALA A 68 26.53 35.90 26.53
C ALA A 68 27.41 36.44 27.67
N LYS A 69 27.19 35.91 28.88
CA LYS A 69 27.90 36.29 30.10
C LYS A 69 28.41 35.05 30.82
N ASP A 70 29.60 35.18 31.39
CA ASP A 70 30.20 34.26 32.34
C ASP A 70 30.17 34.97 33.70
N GLY A 71 29.17 34.63 34.53
CA GLY A 71 28.84 35.38 35.73
C GLY A 71 28.32 36.80 35.43
N LYS A 72 29.06 37.83 35.83
CA LYS A 72 28.66 39.26 35.65
C LYS A 72 29.26 39.93 34.41
N THR A 73 30.28 39.33 33.80
CA THR A 73 31.03 39.92 32.68
C THR A 73 30.62 39.31 31.34
N GLY A 74 30.38 40.14 30.34
CA GLY A 74 30.20 39.68 28.96
C GLY A 74 31.51 39.10 28.43
N LYS A 75 31.49 37.82 28.02
CA LYS A 75 32.64 37.11 27.47
C LYS A 75 32.23 36.29 26.27
N ARG A 76 33.16 36.04 25.36
CA ARG A 76 32.96 35.15 24.22
C ARG A 76 33.04 33.68 24.69
N PRO A 77 31.94 32.91 24.66
CA PRO A 77 31.98 31.47 24.92
C PRO A 77 32.70 30.76 23.77
N HIS A 78 33.29 29.59 24.07
CA HIS A 78 33.86 28.71 23.05
C HIS A 78 32.77 28.04 22.20
N GLN A 79 31.65 27.70 22.84
CA GLN A 79 30.50 27.05 22.25
C GLN A 79 29.27 27.94 22.42
N ALA A 80 28.64 28.33 21.31
CA ALA A 80 27.36 29.03 21.31
C ALA A 80 26.52 28.51 20.15
N PHE A 81 25.52 27.69 20.46
CA PHE A 81 24.62 27.09 19.47
C PHE A 81 23.16 27.30 19.84
N LEU A 82 22.33 27.43 18.81
CA LEU A 82 20.89 27.22 18.90
C LEU A 82 20.60 25.80 18.40
N THR A 83 20.18 24.91 19.29
CA THR A 83 19.79 23.55 18.92
C THR A 83 18.27 23.48 18.78
N LEU A 84 17.80 23.12 17.60
CA LEU A 84 16.39 22.85 17.33
C LEU A 84 16.15 21.35 17.46
N GLN A 85 15.15 20.96 18.24
CA GLN A 85 14.79 19.56 18.48
C GLN A 85 13.35 19.30 18.06
N ASP A 86 13.15 18.27 17.24
CA ASP A 86 11.82 17.71 16.97
C ASP A 86 11.48 16.67 18.06
N PRO A 87 10.47 16.92 18.92
CA PRO A 87 10.09 16.01 19.99
C PRO A 87 9.53 14.67 19.49
N ALA A 88 8.98 14.59 18.28
CA ALA A 88 8.35 13.38 17.76
C ALA A 88 9.37 12.44 17.10
N ALA A 89 10.27 13.00 16.30
CA ALA A 89 11.29 12.22 15.58
C ALA A 89 12.60 12.06 16.37
N GLY A 90 12.83 12.86 17.42
CA GLY A 90 14.10 12.93 18.15
C GLY A 90 15.25 13.51 17.32
N LEU A 91 14.93 14.23 16.24
CA LEU A 91 15.91 14.87 15.36
C LEU A 91 16.39 16.18 15.97
N GLU A 92 17.70 16.41 15.95
CA GLU A 92 18.33 17.63 16.45
C GLU A 92 19.26 18.24 15.39
N GLU A 93 19.18 19.56 15.20
CA GLU A 93 20.12 20.33 14.37
C GLU A 93 20.63 21.52 15.19
N SER A 94 21.90 21.86 15.04
CA SER A 94 22.52 22.95 15.80
C SER A 94 23.08 24.04 14.90
N PHE A 95 22.64 25.28 15.12
CA PHE A 95 23.07 26.47 14.39
C PHE A 95 24.02 27.33 15.22
N ALA A 96 25.19 27.66 14.68
CA ALA A 96 26.24 28.39 15.40
C ALA A 96 25.95 29.90 15.47
N PHE A 97 26.05 30.49 16.67
CA PHE A 97 26.00 31.94 16.81
C PHE A 97 27.31 32.61 16.35
N ASN A 98 27.19 33.75 15.68
CA ASN A 98 28.32 34.63 15.43
C ASN A 98 28.56 35.52 16.67
N VAL A 99 29.56 35.18 17.49
CA VAL A 99 29.84 35.85 18.76
C VAL A 99 31.08 36.76 18.66
N ARG A 100 30.91 38.03 19.02
CA ARG A 100 31.99 39.01 19.13
C ARG A 100 32.72 38.89 20.48
N GLU A 101 33.89 39.49 20.58
CA GLU A 101 34.71 39.46 21.81
C GLU A 101 34.00 40.04 23.04
N ASN A 102 33.07 40.99 22.84
CA ASN A 102 32.24 41.58 23.89
C ASN A 102 31.05 40.71 24.34
N GLY A 103 30.96 39.46 23.88
CA GLY A 103 29.87 38.53 24.22
C GLY A 103 28.58 38.74 23.42
N LYS A 104 28.51 39.74 22.52
CA LYS A 104 27.34 39.93 21.64
C LYS A 104 27.31 38.85 20.58
N ALA A 105 26.25 38.05 20.59
CA ALA A 105 25.98 36.95 19.68
C ALA A 105 24.82 37.31 18.73
N LYS A 106 24.95 36.95 17.46
CA LYS A 106 23.89 37.09 16.45
C LYS A 106 23.76 35.81 15.64
N LEU A 107 22.53 35.42 15.34
CA LEU A 107 22.19 34.28 14.51
C LEU A 107 20.97 34.62 13.66
N ASP A 108 21.11 34.47 12.34
CA ASP A 108 20.04 34.67 11.38
C ASP A 108 19.76 33.30 10.73
N ILE A 109 18.54 32.79 10.86
CA ILE A 109 18.08 31.52 10.27
C ILE A 109 16.92 31.85 9.34
N SER A 110 17.06 31.53 8.06
CA SER A 110 15.95 31.61 7.11
C SER A 110 15.24 30.26 6.98
N HIS A 111 14.00 30.28 6.46
CA HIS A 111 13.26 29.05 6.17
C HIS A 111 14.01 28.07 5.25
N LYS A 112 14.94 28.56 4.41
CA LYS A 112 15.76 27.73 3.50
C LYS A 112 16.92 27.02 4.18
N ASP A 113 17.37 27.54 5.33
CA ASP A 113 18.49 26.98 6.08
C ASP A 113 18.04 25.83 7.00
N LEU A 114 16.72 25.65 7.17
CA LEU A 114 16.14 24.58 7.96
C LEU A 114 16.10 23.27 7.16
N PRO A 115 16.55 22.14 7.74
CA PRO A 115 16.38 20.82 7.15
C PRO A 115 14.91 20.52 6.83
N PHE A 116 14.66 19.87 5.69
CA PHE A 116 13.30 19.58 5.22
C PHE A 116 12.49 18.72 6.22
N GLN A 117 13.16 17.93 7.05
CA GLN A 117 12.55 17.09 8.09
C GLN A 117 11.80 17.95 9.11
N PHE A 118 12.35 19.11 9.46
CA PHE A 118 11.72 20.07 10.35
C PHE A 118 10.58 20.84 9.68
N LEU A 119 10.66 21.06 8.37
CA LEU A 119 9.59 21.69 7.58
C LEU A 119 8.38 20.77 7.38
N SER A 120 8.58 19.46 7.44
CA SER A 120 7.53 18.44 7.26
C SER A 120 6.88 17.98 8.56
N GLY A 121 7.45 18.35 9.71
CA GLY A 121 6.96 17.98 11.04
C GLY A 121 5.64 18.69 11.37
N ALA A 122 4.71 17.95 11.96
CA ALA A 122 3.41 18.49 12.40
C ALA A 122 3.45 19.10 13.81
N GLN A 123 4.56 18.92 14.54
CA GLN A 123 4.72 19.36 15.92
C GLN A 123 5.63 20.60 15.99
N PRO A 124 5.43 21.50 16.97
CA PRO A 124 6.33 22.63 17.18
C PRO A 124 7.72 22.14 17.60
N LEU A 125 8.75 22.75 17.03
CA LEU A 125 10.15 22.46 17.33
C LEU A 125 10.55 23.16 18.63
N LYS A 126 11.30 22.48 19.48
CA LYS A 126 11.83 23.05 20.72
C LYS A 126 13.19 23.68 20.44
N ALA A 127 13.35 24.95 20.78
CA ALA A 127 14.61 25.66 20.60
C ALA A 127 15.37 25.76 21.94
N PHE A 128 16.60 25.24 21.95
CA PHE A 128 17.51 25.27 23.08
C PHE A 128 18.71 26.17 22.78
N ILE A 129 19.03 27.11 23.68
CA ILE A 129 20.28 27.87 23.59
C ILE A 129 21.33 27.15 24.44
N VAL A 130 22.44 26.79 23.79
CA VAL A 130 23.57 26.10 24.42
C VAL A 130 24.78 27.03 24.44
N LEU A 131 25.21 27.44 25.63
CA LEU A 131 26.41 28.25 25.84
C LEU A 131 27.41 27.49 26.73
N GLY A 132 28.67 27.44 26.31
CA GLY A 132 29.73 26.77 27.06
C GLY A 132 31.12 27.27 26.70
N SER A 133 32.07 27.11 27.60
CA SER A 133 33.48 27.39 27.36
C SER A 133 34.35 26.42 28.16
N PHE A 134 35.63 26.31 27.78
CA PHE A 134 36.59 25.56 28.60
C PHE A 134 36.81 26.28 29.94
N GLY A 135 36.78 25.54 31.05
CA GLY A 135 36.99 26.08 32.39
C GLY A 135 36.10 25.44 33.45
N SER A 136 36.05 26.05 34.64
CA SER A 136 35.22 25.61 35.77
C SER A 136 33.80 26.19 35.77
N SER A 137 33.45 27.02 34.78
CA SER A 137 32.13 27.63 34.68
C SER A 137 31.06 26.62 34.26
N THR A 138 29.88 26.65 34.87
CA THR A 138 28.78 25.72 34.53
C THR A 138 28.16 26.08 33.17
N PRO A 139 28.01 25.12 32.24
CA PRO A 139 27.42 25.38 30.93
C PRO A 139 25.92 25.68 31.03
N PHE A 140 25.42 26.44 30.06
CA PHE A 140 24.01 26.82 29.97
C PHE A 140 23.34 26.00 28.86
N LYS A 141 22.25 25.30 29.21
CA LYS A 141 21.33 24.66 28.26
C LYS A 141 19.91 24.82 28.80
N GLU A 142 19.13 25.71 28.21
CA GLU A 142 17.73 25.90 28.55
C GLU A 142 16.87 25.93 27.29
N MET A 143 15.60 25.55 27.44
CA MET A 143 14.59 25.69 26.40
C MET A 143 14.08 27.13 26.44
N ASN A 144 14.21 27.87 25.34
CA ASN A 144 13.91 29.30 25.34
C ASN A 144 12.60 29.64 24.63
N PHE A 145 12.21 28.88 23.61
CA PHE A 145 10.98 29.12 22.84
C PHE A 145 10.60 27.91 21.99
N ASP A 146 9.33 27.85 21.60
CA ASP A 146 8.81 26.87 20.66
C ASP A 146 8.66 27.52 19.28
N ILE A 147 9.06 26.81 18.22
CA ILE A 147 8.93 27.27 16.83
C ILE A 147 7.84 26.47 16.15
N ASN A 148 6.75 27.14 15.76
CA ASN A 148 5.74 26.57 14.89
C ASN A 148 6.05 26.95 13.43
N ILE A 149 6.30 25.96 12.58
CA ILE A 149 6.61 26.19 11.17
C ILE A 149 5.30 26.05 10.40
N VAL A 150 4.89 27.10 9.70
CA VAL A 150 3.76 27.02 8.77
C VAL A 150 4.27 26.46 7.44
N PRO A 151 3.85 25.25 7.03
CA PRO A 151 4.28 24.68 5.76
C PRO A 151 3.73 25.51 4.60
N ASP A 152 4.58 25.78 3.61
CA ASP A 152 4.17 26.46 2.38
C ASP A 152 3.30 25.53 1.53
N ALA A 153 2.02 25.89 1.39
CA ALA A 153 1.05 25.16 0.59
C ALA A 153 1.40 25.11 -0.92
N SER A 154 2.24 26.03 -1.39
CA SER A 154 2.70 26.07 -2.79
C SER A 154 3.96 25.25 -3.05
N SER A 155 4.66 24.81 -2.00
CA SER A 155 5.82 23.93 -2.16
C SER A 155 5.35 22.49 -2.39
N PRO A 156 5.85 21.78 -3.42
CA PRO A 156 5.53 20.37 -3.56
C PRO A 156 6.01 19.67 -2.31
N LYS A 157 5.07 19.06 -1.55
CA LYS A 157 5.40 18.16 -0.44
C LYS A 157 6.45 17.20 -0.95
N ALA A 158 7.69 17.42 -0.56
CA ALA A 158 8.78 16.55 -0.94
C ALA A 158 8.50 15.23 -0.22
N ASN A 159 7.73 14.35 -0.86
CA ASN A 159 7.56 12.95 -0.51
C ASN A 159 8.89 12.26 -0.78
N GLN A 160 9.95 12.72 -0.10
CA GLN A 160 11.17 11.96 -0.03
C GLN A 160 10.82 10.68 0.72
N PRO A 161 11.16 9.51 0.16
CA PRO A 161 10.91 8.26 0.85
C PRO A 161 11.55 8.36 2.23
N ARG A 162 10.78 8.00 3.26
CA ARG A 162 11.30 7.85 4.62
C ARG A 162 12.59 7.03 4.53
N PRO A 163 13.66 7.37 5.28
CA PRO A 163 14.89 6.60 5.25
C PRO A 163 14.58 5.11 5.32
N GLU A 164 15.11 4.35 4.36
CA GLU A 164 14.87 2.92 4.25
C GLU A 164 15.24 2.27 5.60
N ARG A 165 14.21 1.77 6.29
CA ARG A 165 14.36 1.09 7.56
C ARG A 165 14.30 -0.39 7.25
N TYR A 166 15.28 -1.15 7.74
CA TYR A 166 15.35 -2.60 7.57
C TYR A 166 14.31 -3.31 8.47
N GLU A 167 13.04 -2.96 8.27
CA GLU A 167 11.88 -3.57 8.91
C GLU A 167 11.27 -4.62 7.99
N SER A 168 10.51 -5.55 8.58
CA SER A 168 9.77 -6.53 7.79
C SER A 168 8.78 -5.81 6.88
N LYS A 169 8.83 -6.11 5.58
CA LYS A 169 7.86 -5.59 4.61
C LYS A 169 6.48 -6.21 4.86
N PRO A 170 5.39 -5.51 4.51
CA PRO A 170 4.06 -6.10 4.57
C PRO A 170 3.96 -7.33 3.65
N GLU A 171 3.22 -8.34 4.11
CA GLU A 171 2.95 -9.55 3.35
C GLU A 171 2.07 -9.22 2.13
N ILE A 172 2.35 -9.87 0.99
CA ILE A 172 1.60 -9.69 -0.26
C ILE A 172 0.69 -10.90 -0.44
N HIS A 173 -0.63 -10.68 -0.41
CA HIS A 173 -1.62 -11.70 -0.72
C HIS A 173 -2.00 -11.66 -2.20
N HIS A 174 -2.00 -12.81 -2.87
CA HIS A 174 -2.52 -12.93 -4.22
C HIS A 174 -4.05 -12.83 -4.20
N ILE A 175 -4.61 -11.89 -4.97
CA ILE A 175 -6.06 -11.73 -5.13
C ILE A 175 -6.51 -12.57 -6.32
N PHE A 176 -7.27 -13.63 -6.06
CA PHE A 176 -7.88 -14.44 -7.10
C PHE A 176 -8.98 -13.66 -7.82
N LYS A 177 -9.22 -14.04 -9.07
CA LYS A 177 -10.34 -13.51 -9.85
C LYS A 177 -11.66 -14.00 -9.25
N ASP A 178 -12.65 -13.11 -9.17
CA ASP A 178 -14.00 -13.47 -8.75
C ASP A 178 -14.62 -14.53 -9.68
N ASP A 179 -15.42 -15.42 -9.08
CA ASP A 179 -16.15 -16.45 -9.81
C ASP A 179 -17.15 -15.84 -10.82
N PRO A 180 -17.31 -16.44 -12.02
CA PRO A 180 -18.27 -15.98 -13.00
C PRO A 180 -19.70 -16.11 -12.47
N LYS A 181 -20.52 -15.07 -12.67
CA LYS A 181 -21.94 -15.08 -12.25
C LYS A 181 -22.81 -15.84 -13.25
N SER A 182 -23.51 -16.88 -12.77
CA SER A 182 -24.51 -17.63 -13.54
C SER A 182 -25.90 -16.96 -13.49
N PRO A 183 -26.75 -17.13 -14.53
CA PRO A 183 -28.11 -16.60 -14.53
C PRO A 183 -29.03 -17.27 -13.49
N PRO A 184 -30.18 -16.65 -13.16
CA PRO A 184 -31.17 -17.25 -12.26
C PRO A 184 -31.72 -18.58 -12.79
N LYS A 185 -31.76 -19.61 -11.93
CA LYS A 185 -32.22 -20.97 -12.26
C LYS A 185 -33.63 -21.02 -12.86
N ALA A 186 -34.52 -20.12 -12.41
CA ALA A 186 -35.90 -20.06 -12.90
C ALA A 186 -35.96 -19.76 -14.41
N ILE A 187 -35.13 -18.83 -14.89
CA ILE A 187 -35.09 -18.46 -16.31
C ILE A 187 -34.57 -19.64 -17.13
N SER A 188 -33.47 -20.26 -16.70
CA SER A 188 -32.93 -21.45 -17.37
C SER A 188 -33.96 -22.58 -17.46
N LEU A 189 -34.71 -22.85 -16.38
CA LEU A 189 -35.71 -23.92 -16.34
C LEU A 189 -36.86 -23.66 -17.31
N VAL A 190 -37.37 -22.43 -17.39
CA VAL A 190 -38.44 -22.06 -18.34
C VAL A 190 -38.02 -22.36 -19.78
N PHE A 191 -36.80 -21.97 -20.18
CA PHE A 191 -36.31 -22.25 -21.53
C PHE A 191 -36.03 -23.74 -21.77
N THR A 192 -35.53 -24.47 -20.77
CA THR A 192 -35.38 -25.94 -20.87
C THR A 192 -36.74 -26.61 -21.09
N LEU A 193 -37.79 -26.19 -20.37
CA LEU A 193 -39.13 -26.72 -20.55
C LEU A 193 -39.69 -26.37 -21.93
N ALA A 194 -39.49 -25.14 -22.40
CA ALA A 194 -39.92 -24.72 -23.74
C ALA A 194 -39.31 -25.60 -24.85
N VAL A 195 -38.01 -25.91 -24.75
CA VAL A 195 -37.33 -26.84 -25.67
C VAL A 195 -37.91 -28.25 -25.54
N LEU A 196 -38.14 -28.73 -24.31
CA LEU A 196 -38.67 -30.07 -24.07
C LEU A 196 -40.11 -30.25 -24.61
N VAL A 197 -40.92 -29.19 -24.59
CA VAL A 197 -42.28 -29.16 -25.15
C VAL A 197 -42.29 -29.11 -26.69
N SER A 198 -41.24 -28.61 -27.33
CA SER A 198 -41.16 -28.56 -28.80
C SER A 198 -41.23 -29.95 -29.45
N LEU A 199 -40.71 -30.97 -28.77
CA LEU A 199 -40.63 -32.34 -29.27
C LEU A 199 -42.00 -33.07 -29.29
N PRO A 200 -42.82 -33.07 -28.22
CA PRO A 200 -44.20 -33.56 -28.30
C PRO A 200 -45.08 -32.71 -29.23
N ALA A 201 -44.84 -31.40 -29.33
CA ALA A 201 -45.54 -30.56 -30.30
C ALA A 201 -45.25 -31.00 -31.75
N LEU A 202 -44.00 -31.34 -32.06
CA LEU A 202 -43.61 -31.90 -33.36
C LEU A 202 -44.31 -33.24 -33.64
N PHE A 203 -44.33 -34.16 -32.67
CA PHE A 203 -45.04 -35.43 -32.83
C PHE A 203 -46.55 -35.24 -33.03
N GLY A 204 -47.16 -34.31 -32.27
CA GLY A 204 -48.57 -33.94 -32.47
C GLY A 204 -48.82 -33.40 -33.87
N ALA A 205 -47.94 -32.53 -34.38
CA ALA A 205 -48.04 -31.99 -35.73
C ALA A 205 -47.94 -33.10 -36.80
N TRP A 206 -47.04 -34.07 -36.65
CA TRP A 206 -46.95 -35.22 -37.57
C TRP A 206 -48.21 -36.06 -37.58
N LEU A 207 -48.81 -36.31 -36.43
CA LEU A 207 -50.08 -37.05 -36.33
C LEU A 207 -51.22 -36.29 -37.01
N LEU A 208 -51.32 -34.97 -36.80
CA LEU A 208 -52.31 -34.11 -37.46
C LEU A 208 -52.15 -34.09 -38.99
N LEU A 209 -50.91 -34.18 -39.48
CA LEU A 209 -50.61 -34.26 -40.92
C LEU A 209 -50.81 -35.68 -41.51
N GLY A 210 -51.25 -36.66 -40.70
CA GLY A 210 -51.49 -38.03 -41.16
C GLY A 210 -50.26 -38.93 -41.22
N GLY A 211 -49.18 -38.57 -40.53
CA GLY A 211 -47.99 -39.41 -40.37
C GLY A 211 -48.35 -40.75 -39.73
N ASN A 212 -47.98 -41.86 -40.37
CA ASN A 212 -48.36 -43.20 -39.95
C ASN A 212 -47.21 -44.21 -40.11
N LEU A 213 -47.36 -45.37 -39.47
CA LEU A 213 -46.43 -46.50 -39.54
C LEU A 213 -47.00 -47.68 -40.35
N GLY A 214 -47.92 -47.43 -41.29
CA GLY A 214 -48.67 -48.48 -42.00
C GLY A 214 -47.82 -49.43 -42.82
N HIS A 215 -46.61 -49.02 -43.19
CA HIS A 215 -45.67 -49.81 -43.99
C HIS A 215 -44.62 -50.57 -43.17
N LEU A 216 -44.65 -50.43 -41.83
CA LEU A 216 -43.69 -51.09 -40.94
C LEU A 216 -43.78 -52.61 -41.05
N GLY A 217 -45.00 -53.17 -41.01
CA GLY A 217 -45.22 -54.61 -41.13
C GLY A 217 -44.77 -55.18 -42.49
N LYS A 218 -44.92 -54.41 -43.57
CA LYS A 218 -44.43 -54.81 -44.91
C LYS A 218 -42.91 -54.80 -44.98
N ALA A 219 -42.27 -53.76 -44.44
CA ALA A 219 -40.82 -53.63 -44.39
C ALA A 219 -40.17 -54.78 -43.60
N PHE A 220 -40.68 -55.07 -42.39
CA PHE A 220 -40.17 -56.16 -41.56
C PHE A 220 -40.58 -57.56 -42.05
N GLY A 221 -41.65 -57.68 -42.85
CA GLY A 221 -41.99 -58.93 -43.51
C GLY A 221 -41.07 -59.27 -44.69
N ALA A 222 -40.66 -58.26 -45.47
CA ALA A 222 -39.82 -58.46 -46.66
C ALA A 222 -38.34 -58.66 -46.33
N LYS A 223 -37.74 -57.76 -45.52
CA LYS A 223 -36.31 -57.83 -45.15
C LYS A 223 -36.13 -57.50 -43.66
N PRO A 224 -36.55 -58.39 -42.72
CA PRO A 224 -36.53 -58.13 -41.28
C PRO A 224 -35.14 -57.81 -40.74
N VAL A 225 -34.12 -58.55 -41.18
CA VAL A 225 -32.74 -58.37 -40.71
C VAL A 225 -32.16 -57.04 -41.17
N ALA A 226 -32.44 -56.61 -42.40
CA ALA A 226 -31.92 -55.36 -42.94
C ALA A 226 -32.53 -54.15 -42.22
N HIS A 227 -33.86 -54.11 -42.09
CA HIS A 227 -34.57 -53.03 -41.40
C HIS A 227 -34.27 -53.00 -39.89
N GLY A 228 -34.22 -54.17 -39.24
CA GLY A 228 -33.90 -54.28 -37.82
C GLY A 228 -32.48 -53.84 -37.48
N LEU A 229 -31.47 -54.32 -38.23
CA LEU A 229 -30.08 -53.89 -38.02
C LEU A 229 -29.87 -52.42 -38.40
N PHE A 230 -30.52 -51.93 -39.45
CA PHE A 230 -30.38 -50.54 -39.85
C PHE A 230 -30.93 -49.59 -38.78
N PHE A 231 -32.18 -49.79 -38.35
CA PHE A 231 -32.78 -48.96 -37.31
C PHE A 231 -32.06 -49.12 -35.96
N GLY A 232 -31.71 -50.36 -35.59
CA GLY A 232 -30.94 -50.65 -34.39
C GLY A 232 -29.56 -49.99 -34.40
N SER A 233 -28.89 -49.95 -35.54
CA SER A 233 -27.58 -49.27 -35.68
C SER A 233 -27.70 -47.76 -35.51
N ILE A 234 -28.77 -47.13 -36.00
CA ILE A 234 -29.01 -45.70 -35.79
C ILE A 234 -29.20 -45.40 -34.30
N ILE A 235 -30.05 -46.18 -33.61
CA ILE A 235 -30.25 -46.03 -32.15
C ILE A 235 -28.93 -46.26 -31.40
N ALA A 236 -28.17 -47.28 -31.78
CA ALA A 236 -26.89 -47.59 -31.15
C ALA A 236 -25.85 -46.48 -31.35
N ILE A 237 -25.80 -45.85 -32.53
CA ILE A 237 -24.91 -44.71 -32.80
C ILE A 237 -25.28 -43.52 -31.92
N GLU A 238 -26.58 -43.19 -31.80
CA GLU A 238 -27.04 -42.13 -30.89
C GLU A 238 -26.71 -42.43 -29.43
N ALA A 239 -26.86 -43.69 -29.00
CA ALA A 239 -26.48 -44.13 -27.66
C ALA A 239 -24.96 -43.99 -27.42
N VAL A 240 -24.13 -44.32 -28.41
CA VAL A 240 -22.67 -44.12 -28.34
C VAL A 240 -22.33 -42.63 -28.22
N PHE A 241 -23.02 -41.74 -28.92
CA PHE A 241 -22.83 -40.29 -28.77
C PHE A 241 -23.32 -39.76 -27.41
N ALA A 242 -24.43 -40.30 -26.89
CA ALA A 242 -24.87 -39.99 -25.54
C ALA A 242 -23.85 -40.46 -24.48
N LEU A 243 -23.26 -41.65 -24.65
CA LEU A 243 -22.19 -42.15 -23.80
C LEU A 243 -20.92 -41.32 -23.91
N TYR A 244 -20.57 -40.84 -25.11
CA TYR A 244 -19.46 -39.90 -25.32
C TYR A 244 -19.67 -38.57 -24.61
N TYR A 245 -20.90 -38.03 -24.63
CA TYR A 245 -21.24 -36.83 -23.88
C TYR A 245 -21.12 -37.05 -22.36
N ALA A 246 -21.57 -38.22 -21.86
CA ALA A 246 -21.65 -38.48 -20.44
C ALA A 246 -20.35 -39.01 -19.79
N SER A 247 -19.59 -39.86 -20.48
CA SER A 247 -18.51 -40.63 -19.85
C SER A 247 -17.38 -41.16 -20.75
N TRP A 248 -17.66 -41.51 -22.01
CA TRP A 248 -16.68 -42.15 -22.88
C TRP A 248 -15.65 -41.16 -23.42
N ASN A 249 -14.43 -41.64 -23.62
CA ASN A 249 -13.40 -40.87 -24.32
C ASN A 249 -13.45 -41.11 -25.85
N LEU A 250 -12.78 -40.25 -26.61
CA LEU A 250 -12.79 -40.30 -28.07
C LEU A 250 -12.28 -41.64 -28.63
N PHE A 251 -11.28 -42.26 -27.98
CA PHE A 251 -10.69 -43.53 -28.42
C PHE A 251 -11.59 -44.74 -28.16
N GLN A 252 -12.54 -44.65 -27.23
CA GLN A 252 -13.59 -45.64 -27.03
C GLN A 252 -14.73 -45.44 -28.04
N THR A 253 -15.13 -44.19 -28.26
CA THR A 253 -16.22 -43.83 -29.17
C THR A 253 -15.90 -44.16 -30.63
N LEU A 254 -14.72 -43.80 -31.13
CA LEU A 254 -14.39 -43.92 -32.55
C LEU A 254 -14.44 -45.37 -33.09
N PRO A 255 -13.81 -46.38 -32.44
CA PRO A 255 -13.87 -47.75 -32.94
C PRO A 255 -15.29 -48.32 -32.92
N VAL A 256 -16.06 -48.05 -31.84
CA VAL A 256 -17.44 -48.54 -31.71
C VAL A 256 -18.34 -47.86 -32.75
N ALA A 257 -18.24 -46.55 -32.92
CA ALA A 257 -18.98 -45.81 -33.93
C ALA A 257 -18.58 -46.23 -35.36
N CYS A 258 -17.31 -46.57 -35.60
CA CYS A 258 -16.86 -47.11 -36.89
C CYS A 258 -17.51 -48.45 -37.20
N VAL A 259 -17.50 -49.39 -36.25
CA VAL A 259 -18.14 -50.71 -36.42
C VAL A 259 -19.65 -50.54 -36.64
N LEU A 260 -20.32 -49.75 -35.82
CA LEU A 260 -21.76 -49.47 -35.98
C LEU A 260 -22.05 -48.76 -37.31
N GLY A 261 -21.17 -47.87 -37.77
CA GLY A 261 -21.28 -47.19 -39.05
C GLY A 261 -21.20 -48.15 -40.23
N VAL A 262 -20.30 -49.14 -40.19
CA VAL A 262 -20.24 -50.20 -41.21
C VAL A 262 -21.52 -51.03 -41.19
N VAL A 263 -22.03 -51.40 -40.01
CA VAL A 263 -23.29 -52.13 -39.88
C VAL A 263 -24.45 -51.32 -40.44
N ALA A 264 -24.54 -50.02 -40.11
CA ALA A 264 -25.55 -49.10 -40.61
C ALA A 264 -25.49 -48.96 -42.15
N PHE A 265 -24.29 -48.86 -42.70
CA PHE A 265 -24.09 -48.74 -44.14
C PHE A 265 -24.54 -49.99 -44.91
N VAL A 266 -24.13 -51.18 -44.45
CA VAL A 266 -24.46 -52.45 -45.12
C VAL A 266 -25.94 -52.80 -44.95
N SER A 267 -26.49 -52.66 -43.74
CA SER A 267 -27.91 -52.95 -43.49
C SER A 267 -28.82 -51.90 -44.13
N GLY A 268 -28.45 -50.63 -44.09
CA GLY A 268 -29.16 -49.51 -44.68
C GLY A 268 -29.24 -49.59 -46.20
N SER A 269 -28.14 -49.94 -46.88
CA SER A 269 -28.19 -50.14 -48.34
C SER A 269 -29.24 -51.18 -48.72
N ARG A 270 -29.28 -52.32 -48.02
CA ARG A 270 -30.26 -53.40 -48.26
C ARG A 270 -31.70 -53.02 -47.90
N ALA A 271 -31.89 -52.27 -46.82
CA ALA A 271 -33.19 -51.75 -46.39
C ALA A 271 -33.75 -50.74 -47.41
N LEU A 272 -32.91 -49.81 -47.87
CA LEU A 272 -33.28 -48.80 -48.86
C LEU A 272 -33.55 -49.41 -50.24
N THR A 273 -32.84 -50.48 -50.62
CA THR A 273 -33.16 -51.24 -51.85
C THR A 273 -34.57 -51.84 -51.79
N GLU A 274 -34.99 -52.40 -50.65
CA GLU A 274 -36.36 -52.90 -50.50
C GLU A 274 -37.41 -51.77 -50.58
N VAL A 275 -37.12 -50.61 -49.99
CA VAL A 275 -37.99 -49.43 -50.10
C VAL A 275 -38.11 -49.00 -51.57
N GLN A 276 -37.03 -49.07 -52.34
CA GLN A 276 -37.04 -48.79 -53.78
C GLN A 276 -37.85 -49.83 -54.57
N GLU A 277 -37.67 -51.13 -54.31
CA GLU A 277 -38.44 -52.23 -54.92
C GLU A 277 -39.95 -52.05 -54.68
N ARG A 278 -40.34 -51.64 -53.47
CA ARG A 278 -41.74 -51.33 -53.13
C ARG A 278 -42.29 -50.13 -53.90
N ARG A 279 -41.48 -49.08 -54.07
CA ARG A 279 -41.88 -47.93 -54.90
C ARG A 279 -42.10 -48.31 -56.36
N LEU A 280 -41.24 -49.17 -56.91
CA LEU A 280 -41.35 -49.65 -58.30
C LEU A 280 -42.56 -50.55 -58.52
N THR A 281 -42.98 -51.30 -57.50
CA THR A 281 -44.19 -52.14 -57.52
C THR A 281 -45.48 -51.37 -57.18
N GLY A 282 -45.42 -50.04 -57.06
CA GLY A 282 -46.58 -49.18 -56.80
C GLY A 282 -47.02 -49.12 -55.33
N GLN A 283 -46.26 -49.71 -54.41
CA GLN A 283 -46.53 -49.69 -52.97
C GLN A 283 -45.79 -48.52 -52.31
N ARG A 284 -46.33 -47.31 -52.47
CA ARG A 284 -45.87 -46.12 -51.74
C ARG A 284 -46.39 -46.14 -50.31
#